data_AF-A0AAW9N4L7-F1
#
_entry.id   AF-A0AAW9N4L7-F1
#
_cell.length_a   1.000
_cell.length_b   1.000
_cell.length_c   1.000
_cell.angle_alpha   90.00
_cell.angle_beta   90.00
_cell.angle_gamma   90.00
#
_symmetry.space_group_name_H-M   'P 1'
#
loop_
_entity.id
_entity.type
_entity.pdbx_description
1 polymer ?
#
loop_
_entity_poly.entity_id
_entity_poly.type
_entity_poly.pdbx_seq_one_letter_code
_entity_poly.pdbx_strand_id
1 'polypeptide(L)' 'MKARYREFVIVALLTIVGIEMIQFVFYLGTFAISDIFLNFIGCLLGYHLYQPLHEHFQE' A
#
# COMPACT_ATOMS: atom_id res chain seq x y z
N MET A 1 -5.11 -15.77 -12.86
CA MET A 1 -4.87 -14.38 -12.39
C MET A 1 -3.54 -14.25 -11.61
N LYS A 2 -2.37 -14.55 -12.20
CA LYS A 2 -1.06 -14.36 -11.53
C LYS A 2 -0.36 -13.05 -11.92
N ALA A 3 -0.67 -12.50 -13.10
CA ALA A 3 -0.10 -11.24 -13.58
C ALA A 3 -0.49 -10.03 -12.69
N ARG A 4 -1.71 -10.01 -12.13
CA ARG A 4 -2.27 -8.86 -11.41
C ARG A 4 -1.60 -8.56 -10.06
N TYR A 5 -1.08 -9.57 -9.36
CA TYR A 5 -0.47 -9.37 -8.04
C TYR A 5 0.89 -8.66 -8.14
N ARG A 6 1.70 -9.00 -9.16
CA ARG A 6 2.97 -8.32 -9.41
C ARG A 6 2.77 -6.85 -9.77
N GLU A 7 1.79 -6.56 -10.62
CA GLU A 7 1.45 -5.17 -10.96
C GLU A 7 0.96 -4.39 -9.74
N PHE A 8 0.12 -5.00 -8.90
CA PHE A 8 -0.29 -4.41 -7.63
C PHE A 8 0.91 -4.07 -6.73
N VAL A 9 1.83 -5.02 -6.53
CA VAL A 9 3.02 -4.80 -5.70
C VAL A 9 3.90 -3.68 -6.26
N ILE A 10 4.11 -3.65 -7.57
CA ILE A 10 4.92 -2.62 -8.22
C ILE A 10 4.26 -1.25 -8.07
N VAL A 11 2.97 -1.13 -8.36
CA VAL A 11 2.23 0.14 -8.24
C VAL A 11 2.19 0.61 -6.79
N ALA A 12 1.89 -0.28 -5.84
CA ALA A 12 1.86 0.05 -4.41
C ALA A 12 3.21 0.57 -3.93
N LEU A 13 4.31 -0.12 -4.23
CA LEU A 13 5.65 0.32 -3.84
C LEU A 13 6.04 1.66 -4.47
N LEU A 14 5.73 1.85 -5.76
CA LEU A 14 6.05 3.09 -6.48
C LEU A 14 5.25 4.28 -5.90
N THR A 15 3.98 4.07 -5.57
CA THR A 15 3.14 5.06 -4.89
C THR A 15 3.66 5.37 -3.49
N ILE A 16 3.97 4.36 -2.67
CA ILE A 16 4.46 4.56 -1.28
C ILE A 16 5.78 5.33 -1.29
N VAL A 17 6.73 4.93 -2.12
CA VAL A 17 8.02 5.63 -2.25
C VAL A 17 7.82 7.07 -2.75
N GLY A 18 6.88 7.29 -3.67
CA GLY A 18 6.52 8.63 -4.13
C GLY A 18 5.97 9.52 -3.01
N ILE A 19 5.08 8.98 -2.17
CA ILE A 19 4.49 9.71 -1.04
C ILE A 19 5.58 10.03 -0.01
N GLU A 20 6.41 9.05 0.38
CA GLU A 20 7.53 9.26 1.31
C GLU A 20 8.53 10.29 0.79
N MET A 21 8.82 10.29 -0.52
CA MET A 21 9.68 11.30 -1.16
C MET A 21 9.07 12.71 -1.10
N ILE A 22 7.76 12.85 -1.36
CA ILE A 22 7.09 14.14 -1.28
C ILE A 22 7.11 14.64 0.17
N GLN A 23 6.77 13.78 1.14
CA GLN A 23 6.81 14.13 2.56
C GLN A 23 8.21 14.59 3.01
N PHE A 24 9.26 13.95 2.47
CA PHE A 24 10.64 14.36 2.71
C PHE A 24 10.99 15.71 2.07
N VAL A 25 10.65 15.93 0.79
CA VAL A 25 10.93 17.18 0.06
C VAL A 25 10.27 18.39 0.72
N PHE A 26 9.05 18.22 1.23
CA PHE A 26 8.30 19.28 1.90
C PHE A 26 8.62 19.39 3.41
N TYR A 27 9.60 18.64 3.92
CA TYR A 27 9.96 18.58 5.34
C TYR A 27 8.76 18.26 6.27
N LEU A 28 7.72 17.63 5.74
CA LEU A 28 6.54 17.22 6.49
C LEU A 28 6.79 15.91 7.26
N GLY A 29 7.79 15.14 6.85
CA GLY A 29 8.18 13.89 7.49
C GLY A 29 9.62 13.48 7.20
N THR A 30 10.11 12.50 7.93
CA THR A 30 11.42 11.87 7.70
C THR A 30 11.27 10.69 6.75
N PHE A 31 12.15 10.56 5.76
CA PHE A 31 12.17 9.39 4.88
C PHE A 31 12.58 8.14 5.67
N ALA A 32 11.60 7.41 6.19
CA ALA A 32 11.81 6.27 7.05
C ALA A 32 11.41 4.98 6.35
N ILE A 33 12.32 4.00 6.37
CA ILE A 33 12.07 2.68 5.78
C ILE A 33 10.89 1.98 6.49
N SER A 34 10.67 2.29 7.77
CA SER A 34 9.51 1.80 8.53
C SER A 34 8.18 2.21 7.92
N ASP A 35 8.04 3.43 7.43
CA ASP A 35 6.79 3.93 6.84
C ASP A 35 6.49 3.25 5.49
N ILE A 36 7.54 2.90 4.74
CA ILE A 36 7.40 2.10 3.52
C ILE A 36 6.84 0.71 3.83
N PHE A 37 7.41 0.04 4.83
CA PHE A 37 6.94 -1.29 5.25
C PHE A 37 5.53 -1.26 5.84
N LEU A 38 5.22 -0.26 6.68
CA LEU A 38 3.90 -0.10 7.28
C LEU A 38 2.82 0.17 6.22
N ASN A 39 3.08 1.07 5.27
CA ASN A 39 2.14 1.31 4.17
C ASN A 39 1.97 0.08 3.27
N PHE A 40 3.06 -0.66 3.01
CA PHE A 40 2.99 -1.86 2.19
C PHE A 40 2.19 -2.99 2.87
N ILE A 41 2.35 -3.17 4.18
CA ILE A 41 1.51 -4.08 4.98
C ILE A 41 0.06 -3.61 4.96
N GLY A 42 -0.21 -2.30 5.06
CA GLY A 42 -1.56 -1.75 4.94
C GLY A 42 -2.22 -2.08 3.60
N CYS A 43 -1.49 -1.93 2.48
CA CYS A 43 -1.96 -2.34 1.16
C CYS A 43 -2.22 -3.85 1.06
N LEU A 44 -1.33 -4.68 1.60
CA LEU A 44 -1.51 -6.14 1.65
C LEU A 44 -2.74 -6.54 2.46
N LEU A 45 -2.92 -5.93 3.64
CA LEU A 45 -4.10 -6.13 4.48
C LEU A 45 -5.36 -5.70 3.74
N GLY A 46 -5.38 -4.53 3.11
CA GLY A 46 -6.52 -4.09 2.30
C GLY A 46 -6.86 -5.07 1.17
N TYR A 47 -5.85 -5.60 0.47
CA TYR A 47 -6.05 -6.60 -0.59
C TYR A 47 -6.64 -7.90 -0.07
N HIS A 48 -6.17 -8.40 1.08
CA HIS A 48 -6.67 -9.63 1.68
C HIS A 48 -8.01 -9.47 2.40
N LEU A 49 -8.26 -8.32 3.02
CA LEU A 49 -9.46 -8.03 3.79
C LEU A 49 -10.65 -7.64 2.88
N TYR A 50 -10.39 -7.22 1.65
CA TYR A 50 -11.43 -6.94 0.67
C TYR A 50 -12.32 -8.16 0.35
N GLN A 51 -11.75 -9.38 0.37
CA GLN A 51 -12.52 -10.61 0.14
C GLN A 51 -13.58 -10.88 1.23
N PRO A 52 -13.22 -10.99 2.52
CA PRO A 52 -14.20 -11.26 3.58
C PRO A 52 -15.16 -10.08 3.82
N LEU A 53 -14.71 -8.83 3.60
CA LEU A 53 -15.56 -7.66 3.79
C LEU A 53 -16.66 -7.56 2.72
N HIS A 54 -16.37 -7.97 1.48
CA HIS A 54 -17.37 -7.98 0.41
C HIS A 54 -18.45 -9.04 0.63
N GLU A 55 -18.10 -10.21 1.20
CA GLU A 55 -19.08 -11.23 1.59
C GLU A 55 -19.99 -10.76 2.73
N HIS A 56 -19.47 -10.00 3.70
CA HIS A 56 -20.26 -9.54 4.86
C HIS A 56 -21.20 -8.34 4.55
N PHE A 57 -20.94 -7.57 3.49
CA PHE A 57 -21.79 -6.44 3.09
C PHE A 57 -22.87 -6.81 2.05
N GLN A 58 -22.90 -8.07 1.58
CA GLN A 58 -23.94 -8.59 0.69
C GLN A 58 -25.05 -9.38 1.42
N GLU A 59 -24.95 -9.59 2.73
CA GLU A 59 -26.05 -10.10 3.61
C GLU A 59 -27.00 -8.99 4.07
#